data_AF-A0A815FKE5-F1
#
_entry.id   AF-A0A815FKE5-F1
#
_cell.length_a   1.000
_cell.length_b   1.000
_cell.length_c   1.000
_cell.angle_alpha   90.00
_cell.angle_beta   90.00
_cell.angle_gamma   90.00
#
_symmetry.space_group_name_H-M   'P 1'
#
loop_
_entity.id
_entity.type
_entity.pdbx_description
1 polymer ?
#
loop_
_entity_poly.entity_id
_entity_poly.type
_entity_poly.pdbx_seq_one_letter_code
_entity_poly.pdbx_strand_id
1 'polypeptide(L)'
;MTTTTNRVAVLPRPIRRVLQNFLLVWLDANFDESNEDFKNSIQHLRRIVASITTFTDAEECVDYLSKIEQEKVFMIVSGSLGRQVIPEIETWPQLESVYVFCGDQLVHEQWASKIHKVKGVYTKIEPICEALQIDRKNCDRAMISMNFNGIDPLFMYTRLLKEALLNMEDDDTNSIKELTEYCDQQGDIDKGEIKKIEREYRDHQAS
;
A
#
# COMPACT_ATOMS: atom_id res chain seq x y z
N MET A 1 29.51 21.17 1.09
CA MET A 1 28.05 21.17 1.20
C MET A 1 27.56 19.92 0.51
N THR A 2 27.33 18.87 1.29
CA THR A 2 27.01 17.52 0.83
C THR A 2 25.51 17.35 0.78
N THR A 3 24.97 17.22 -0.43
CA THR A 3 23.57 16.88 -0.71
C THR A 3 23.35 15.42 -0.34
N THR A 4 22.65 15.15 0.76
CA THR A 4 22.28 13.79 1.14
C THR A 4 20.97 13.43 0.47
N THR A 5 21.05 12.92 -0.76
CA THR A 5 19.93 12.24 -1.42
C THR A 5 19.70 10.90 -0.73
N ASN A 6 18.75 10.84 0.21
CA ASN A 6 18.26 9.57 0.73
C ASN A 6 17.48 8.86 -0.38
N ARG A 7 18.13 7.85 -0.98
CA ARG A 7 17.47 6.92 -1.90
C ARG A 7 16.46 6.10 -1.10
N VAL A 8 15.19 6.50 -1.18
CA VAL A 8 14.04 5.67 -0.82
C VAL A 8 14.17 4.33 -1.55
N ALA A 9 14.03 3.21 -0.84
CA ALA A 9 13.94 1.90 -1.47
C ALA A 9 12.65 1.81 -2.29
N VAL A 10 12.72 2.20 -3.55
CA VAL A 10 11.63 2.03 -4.51
C VAL A 10 11.55 0.54 -4.82
N LEU A 11 10.57 -0.15 -4.21
CA LEU A 11 10.30 -1.53 -4.58
C LEU A 11 10.04 -1.63 -6.09
N PRO A 12 10.66 -2.60 -6.79
CA PRO A 12 10.41 -2.85 -8.20
C PRO A 12 8.91 -3.00 -8.50
N ARG A 13 8.45 -2.43 -9.62
CA ARG A 13 7.04 -2.49 -10.07
C ARG A 13 6.40 -3.91 -10.02
N PRO A 14 7.12 -5.01 -10.33
CA PRO A 14 6.53 -6.35 -10.23
C PRO A 14 6.11 -6.73 -8.81
N ILE A 15 6.94 -6.41 -7.80
CA ILE A 15 6.68 -6.74 -6.39
C ILE A 15 5.50 -5.92 -5.85
N ARG A 16 5.34 -4.67 -6.30
CA ARG A 16 4.18 -3.84 -5.95
C ARG A 16 2.86 -4.49 -6.39
N ARG A 17 2.79 -4.99 -7.63
CA ARG A 17 1.59 -5.63 -8.19
C ARG A 17 1.17 -6.92 -7.48
N VAL A 18 2.11 -7.63 -6.87
CA VAL A 18 1.84 -8.88 -6.16
C VAL A 18 1.30 -8.63 -4.74
N LEU A 19 1.64 -7.49 -4.11
CA LEU A 19 1.35 -7.23 -2.70
C LEU A 19 0.34 -6.09 -2.45
N GLN A 20 0.28 -5.05 -3.29
CA GLN A 20 -0.63 -3.91 -3.17
C GLN A 20 -0.85 -3.22 -4.54
N ASN A 21 -2.06 -3.31 -5.11
CA ASN A 21 -2.41 -2.64 -6.38
C ASN A 21 -2.81 -1.17 -6.21
N PHE A 22 -2.38 -0.55 -5.10
CA PHE A 22 -2.68 0.85 -4.81
C PHE A 22 -1.45 1.60 -4.30
N LEU A 23 -1.47 2.91 -4.51
CA LEU A 23 -0.43 3.85 -4.12
C LEU A 23 -1.01 4.85 -3.13
N LEU A 24 -0.25 5.16 -2.07
CA LEU A 24 -0.56 6.30 -1.20
C LEU A 24 0.26 7.50 -1.64
N VAL A 25 -0.42 8.59 -1.97
CA VAL A 25 0.18 9.88 -2.31
C VAL A 25 -0.16 10.89 -1.23
N TRP A 26 0.82 11.68 -0.76
CA TRP A 26 0.59 12.75 0.20
C TRP A 26 1.09 14.08 -0.38
N LEU A 27 0.18 15.04 -0.57
CA LEU A 27 0.49 16.40 -1.01
C LEU A 27 0.33 17.41 0.13
N ASP A 28 1.44 17.98 0.60
CA ASP A 28 1.45 19.00 1.65
C ASP A 28 2.59 20.01 1.46
N ALA A 29 2.26 21.30 1.36
CA ALA A 29 3.25 22.37 1.18
C ALA A 29 4.16 22.54 2.40
N ASN A 30 3.68 22.17 3.58
CA ASN A 30 4.40 22.29 4.86
C ASN A 30 5.05 20.96 5.27
N PHE A 31 5.25 20.05 4.32
CA PHE A 31 5.90 18.78 4.61
C PHE A 31 7.33 19.03 5.08
N ASP A 32 7.52 18.93 6.39
CA ASP A 32 8.81 19.05 7.04
C ASP A 32 9.16 17.70 7.67
N GLU A 33 10.07 16.96 7.03
CA GLU A 33 10.57 15.68 7.54
C GLU A 33 11.24 15.80 8.91
N SER A 34 11.62 17.01 9.35
CA SER A 34 12.22 17.24 10.66
C SER A 34 11.19 17.37 11.79
N ASN A 35 9.92 17.60 11.46
CA ASN A 35 8.83 17.72 12.41
C ASN A 35 8.41 16.34 12.95
N GLU A 36 8.41 16.19 14.27
CA GLU A 36 8.09 14.92 14.95
C GLU A 36 6.66 14.44 14.68
N ASP A 37 5.70 15.34 14.54
CA ASP A 37 4.30 14.98 14.26
C ASP A 37 4.16 14.37 12.85
N PHE A 38 4.90 14.90 11.88
CA PHE A 38 4.96 14.34 10.52
C PHE A 38 5.68 13.00 10.50
N LYS A 39 6.80 12.84 11.23
CA LYS A 39 7.49 11.55 11.36
C LYS A 39 6.59 10.48 11.95
N ASN A 40 5.89 10.79 13.04
CA ASN A 40 4.96 9.87 13.69
C ASN A 40 3.81 9.48 12.75
N SER A 41 3.25 10.46 12.04
CA SER A 41 2.19 10.26 11.05
C SER A 41 2.62 9.34 9.90
N ILE A 42 3.81 9.56 9.34
CA ILE A 42 4.38 8.70 8.29
C ILE A 42 4.65 7.30 8.83
N GLN A 43 5.15 7.17 10.05
CA GLN A 43 5.41 5.87 10.66
C GLN A 43 4.12 5.06 10.83
N HIS A 44 3.02 5.69 11.24
CA HIS A 44 1.70 5.04 11.29
C HIS A 44 1.24 4.59 9.90
N LEU A 45 1.36 5.43 8.88
CA LEU A 45 0.98 5.07 7.52
C LEU A 45 1.84 3.95 6.92
N ARG A 46 3.16 3.93 7.20
CA ARG A 46 4.07 2.88 6.73
C ARG A 46 3.74 1.48 7.27
N ARG A 47 3.02 1.40 8.40
CA ARG A 47 2.49 0.12 8.90
C ARG A 47 1.32 -0.40 8.06
N ILE A 48 0.69 0.48 7.27
CA ILE A 48 -0.54 0.21 6.53
C ILE A 48 -0.24 0.06 5.04
N VAL A 49 0.69 0.84 4.49
CA VAL A 49 1.02 0.85 3.06
C VAL A 49 2.50 0.62 2.83
N ALA A 50 2.83 -0.12 1.77
CA ALA A 50 4.21 -0.48 1.44
C ALA A 50 5.01 0.69 0.87
N SER A 51 4.33 1.67 0.24
CA SER A 51 4.97 2.86 -0.29
C SER A 51 4.09 4.11 -0.13
N ILE A 52 4.72 5.20 0.28
CA ILE A 52 4.13 6.53 0.38
C ILE A 52 4.96 7.44 -0.54
N THR A 53 4.30 8.14 -1.47
CA THR A 53 4.94 9.13 -2.33
C THR A 53 4.50 10.51 -1.87
N THR A 54 5.44 11.38 -1.51
CA THR A 54 5.15 12.69 -0.93
C THR A 54 5.51 13.81 -1.90
N PHE A 55 4.69 14.85 -1.94
CA PHE A 55 4.90 16.03 -2.77
C PHE A 55 4.67 17.30 -1.94
N THR A 56 5.49 18.32 -2.17
CA THR A 56 5.29 19.67 -1.63
C THR A 56 4.73 20.62 -2.69
N ASP A 57 4.90 20.27 -3.97
CA ASP A 57 4.43 21.02 -5.12
C ASP A 57 3.20 20.36 -5.76
N ALA A 58 2.20 21.19 -6.09
CA ALA A 58 0.94 20.72 -6.64
C ALA A 58 1.07 20.27 -8.11
N GLU A 59 1.86 20.98 -8.92
CA GLU A 59 2.03 20.66 -10.34
C GLU A 59 2.79 19.34 -10.50
N GLU A 60 3.87 19.16 -9.73
CA GLU A 60 4.63 17.90 -9.70
C GLU A 60 3.75 16.71 -9.29
N CYS A 61 2.87 16.91 -8.29
CA CYS A 61 1.94 15.88 -7.85
C CYS A 61 0.96 15.48 -8.97
N VAL A 62 0.36 16.46 -9.67
CA VAL A 62 -0.59 16.21 -10.77
C VAL A 62 0.12 15.53 -11.94
N ASP A 63 1.32 15.99 -12.30
CA ASP A 63 2.16 15.41 -13.34
C ASP A 63 2.56 13.96 -13.03
N TYR A 64 2.75 13.62 -11.76
CA TYR A 64 2.99 12.25 -11.33
C TYR A 64 1.73 11.39 -11.45
N LEU A 65 0.60 11.90 -10.94
CA LEU A 65 -0.69 11.18 -10.95
C LEU A 65 -1.20 10.89 -12.38
N SER A 66 -0.90 11.76 -13.34
CA SER A 66 -1.30 11.58 -14.74
C SER A 66 -0.59 10.42 -15.44
N LYS A 67 0.58 10.02 -14.92
CA LYS A 67 1.41 8.93 -15.46
C LYS A 67 1.04 7.57 -14.87
N ILE A 68 0.09 7.52 -13.93
CA ILE A 68 -0.39 6.28 -13.31
C ILE A 68 -1.55 5.73 -14.14
N GLU A 69 -1.35 4.56 -14.73
CA GLU A 69 -2.33 3.95 -15.62
C GLU A 69 -3.14 2.82 -14.97
N GLN A 70 -2.52 2.03 -14.09
CA GLN A 70 -3.10 0.75 -13.65
C GLN A 70 -3.38 0.71 -12.15
N GLU A 71 -2.60 1.42 -11.36
CA GLU A 71 -2.70 1.42 -9.91
C GLU A 71 -3.80 2.37 -9.41
N LYS A 72 -4.49 1.97 -8.34
CA LYS A 72 -5.41 2.87 -7.62
C LYS A 72 -4.64 3.82 -6.72
N VAL A 73 -5.12 5.05 -6.59
CA VAL A 73 -4.46 6.08 -5.79
C VAL A 73 -5.36 6.48 -4.64
N PHE A 74 -4.82 6.34 -3.44
CA PHE A 74 -5.30 6.99 -2.23
C PHE A 74 -4.49 8.26 -2.01
N MET A 75 -5.15 9.38 -1.79
CA MET A 75 -4.49 10.67 -1.63
C MET A 75 -4.75 11.27 -0.26
N ILE A 76 -3.71 11.72 0.42
CA ILE A 76 -3.78 12.61 1.58
C ILE A 76 -3.37 14.00 1.10
N VAL A 77 -4.13 15.03 1.43
CA VAL A 77 -3.84 16.40 0.98
C VAL A 77 -4.10 17.42 2.06
N SER A 78 -3.26 18.46 2.13
CA SER A 78 -3.54 19.62 2.98
C SER A 78 -4.82 20.35 2.53
N GLY A 79 -5.50 21.03 3.45
CA GLY A 79 -6.78 21.70 3.15
C GLY A 79 -6.68 22.74 2.02
N SER A 80 -5.61 23.53 1.99
CA SER A 80 -5.39 24.59 0.98
C SER A 80 -5.04 24.01 -0.38
N LEU A 81 -4.07 23.09 -0.46
CA LEU A 81 -3.69 22.44 -1.72
C LEU A 81 -4.80 21.54 -2.25
N GLY A 82 -5.57 20.89 -1.36
CA GLY A 82 -6.68 20.04 -1.74
C GLY A 82 -7.76 20.84 -2.47
N ARG A 83 -8.07 22.05 -2.01
CA ARG A 83 -9.03 22.91 -2.68
C ARG A 83 -8.59 23.31 -4.10
N GLN A 84 -7.28 23.40 -4.35
CA GLN A 84 -6.71 23.73 -5.65
C GLN A 84 -6.69 22.51 -6.59
N VAL A 85 -6.16 21.38 -6.11
CA VAL A 85 -5.84 20.23 -6.95
C VAL A 85 -7.03 19.29 -7.17
N ILE A 86 -7.83 19.02 -6.14
CA ILE A 86 -8.87 18.00 -6.21
C ILE A 86 -9.91 18.26 -7.32
N PRO A 87 -10.39 19.50 -7.57
CA PRO A 87 -11.33 19.75 -8.66
C PRO A 87 -10.80 19.35 -10.06
N GLU A 88 -9.49 19.37 -10.27
CA GLU A 88 -8.87 18.99 -11.55
C GLU A 88 -8.83 17.46 -11.73
N ILE A 89 -8.56 16.74 -10.64
CA ILE A 89 -8.30 15.29 -10.66
C ILE A 89 -9.48 14.44 -10.16
N GLU A 90 -10.58 15.04 -9.70
CA GLU A 90 -11.70 14.30 -9.12
C GLU A 90 -12.32 13.30 -10.11
N THR A 91 -12.27 13.59 -11.41
CA THR A 91 -12.83 12.73 -12.46
C THR A 91 -11.91 11.57 -12.84
N TRP A 92 -10.65 11.57 -12.37
CA TRP A 92 -9.64 10.62 -12.80
C TRP A 92 -9.90 9.22 -12.25
N PRO A 93 -10.02 8.18 -13.11
CA PRO A 93 -10.43 6.84 -12.68
C PRO A 93 -9.44 6.13 -11.75
N GLN A 94 -8.16 6.51 -11.79
CA GLN A 94 -7.13 6.01 -10.88
C GLN A 94 -7.25 6.60 -9.47
N LEU A 95 -7.82 7.80 -9.30
CA LEU A 95 -8.04 8.39 -7.99
C LEU A 95 -9.25 7.74 -7.32
N GLU A 96 -9.01 6.99 -6.24
CA GLU A 96 -10.02 6.19 -5.55
C GLU A 96 -10.66 6.96 -4.39
N SER A 97 -9.83 7.42 -3.45
CA SER A 97 -10.27 8.19 -2.28
C SER A 97 -9.27 9.29 -1.94
N VAL A 98 -9.80 10.39 -1.41
CA VAL A 98 -9.05 11.55 -0.93
C VAL A 98 -9.37 11.79 0.55
N TYR A 99 -8.34 12.02 1.35
CA TYR A 99 -8.45 12.41 2.77
C TYR A 99 -7.80 13.77 2.95
N VAL A 100 -8.57 14.75 3.44
CA VAL A 100 -8.02 16.09 3.69
C VAL A 100 -7.47 16.12 5.11
N PHE A 101 -6.19 16.42 5.26
CA PHE A 101 -5.53 16.57 6.56
C PHE A 101 -5.22 18.05 6.81
N CYS A 102 -5.93 18.67 7.77
CA CYS A 102 -5.72 20.09 8.08
C CYS A 102 -6.15 20.44 9.50
N GLY A 103 -5.54 21.48 10.08
CA GLY A 103 -5.96 22.02 11.38
C GLY A 103 -7.35 22.67 11.35
N ASP A 104 -7.74 23.29 10.23
CA ASP A 104 -8.97 24.10 10.12
C ASP A 104 -10.11 23.35 9.42
N GLN A 105 -10.62 22.31 10.08
CA GLN A 105 -11.64 21.40 9.53
C GLN A 105 -12.88 22.11 8.95
N LEU A 106 -13.45 23.08 9.69
CA LEU A 106 -14.70 23.76 9.30
C LEU A 106 -14.60 24.52 7.97
N VAL A 107 -13.42 25.08 7.66
CA VAL A 107 -13.20 25.86 6.43
C VAL A 107 -13.18 24.91 5.23
N HIS A 108 -12.57 23.73 5.40
CA HIS A 108 -12.35 22.81 4.29
C HIS A 108 -13.48 21.81 4.08
N GLU A 109 -14.33 21.56 5.08
CA GLU A 109 -15.52 20.69 4.94
C GLU A 109 -16.52 21.20 3.90
N GLN A 110 -16.66 22.52 3.75
CA GLN A 110 -17.65 23.13 2.84
C GLN A 110 -17.42 22.78 1.37
N TRP A 111 -16.15 22.64 0.95
CA TRP A 111 -15.82 22.22 -0.41
C TRP A 111 -15.63 20.71 -0.50
N ALA A 112 -15.00 20.10 0.52
CA ALA A 112 -14.74 18.66 0.56
C ALA A 112 -16.03 17.84 0.46
N SER A 113 -17.08 18.23 1.19
CA SER A 113 -18.38 17.54 1.18
C SER A 113 -19.09 17.52 -0.17
N LYS A 114 -18.69 18.38 -1.11
CA LYS A 114 -19.25 18.44 -2.46
C LYS A 114 -18.61 17.43 -3.42
N ILE A 115 -17.44 16.90 -3.06
CA ILE A 115 -16.63 16.02 -3.92
C ILE A 115 -16.75 14.59 -3.42
N HIS A 116 -17.35 13.71 -4.23
CA HIS A 116 -17.69 12.33 -3.81
C HIS A 116 -16.49 11.48 -3.40
N LYS A 117 -15.32 11.73 -4.00
CA LYS A 117 -14.08 11.01 -3.68
C LYS A 117 -13.41 11.48 -2.39
N VAL A 118 -13.80 12.64 -1.86
CA VAL A 118 -13.29 13.10 -0.57
C VAL A 118 -14.05 12.39 0.54
N LYS A 119 -13.33 11.58 1.31
CA LYS A 119 -13.90 10.74 2.38
C LYS A 119 -14.07 11.50 3.70
N GLY A 120 -13.35 12.60 3.87
CA GLY A 120 -13.48 13.45 5.04
C GLY A 120 -12.35 14.47 5.16
N VAL A 121 -12.54 15.36 6.14
CA VAL A 121 -11.54 16.33 6.60
C VAL A 121 -11.17 15.95 8.03
N TYR A 122 -9.87 15.84 8.28
CA TYR A 122 -9.33 15.29 9.51
C TYR A 122 -8.25 16.22 10.08
N THR A 123 -8.26 16.38 11.39
CA THR A 123 -7.26 17.14 12.15
C THR A 123 -6.18 16.25 12.74
N LYS A 124 -6.36 14.93 12.67
CA LYS A 124 -5.46 13.89 13.19
C LYS A 124 -5.22 12.82 12.15
N ILE A 125 -4.07 12.15 12.22
CA ILE A 125 -3.69 11.12 11.25
C ILE A 125 -4.32 9.75 11.56
N GLU A 126 -4.62 9.46 12.83
CA GLU A 126 -5.15 8.17 13.25
C GLU A 126 -6.49 7.84 12.58
N PRO A 127 -7.48 8.77 12.50
CA PRO A 127 -8.72 8.51 11.78
C PRO A 127 -8.51 8.29 10.27
N ILE A 128 -7.50 8.95 9.67
CA ILE A 128 -7.14 8.72 8.26
C ILE A 128 -6.59 7.30 8.10
N CYS A 129 -5.73 6.85 9.02
CA CYS A 129 -5.19 5.50 9.02
C CYS A 129 -6.29 4.44 9.09
N GLU A 130 -7.28 4.63 9.96
CA GLU A 130 -8.44 3.73 10.08
C GLU A 130 -9.28 3.71 8.80
N ALA A 131 -9.61 4.89 8.25
CA ALA A 131 -10.36 4.99 7.00
C ALA A 131 -9.63 4.35 5.83
N LEU A 132 -8.32 4.58 5.72
CA LEU A 132 -7.46 4.00 4.69
C LEU A 132 -7.41 2.47 4.80
N GLN A 133 -7.34 1.91 6.01
CA GLN A 133 -7.38 0.45 6.21
C GLN A 133 -8.71 -0.16 5.74
N ILE A 134 -9.83 0.51 5.99
CA ILE A 134 -11.15 0.06 5.56
C ILE A 134 -11.26 0.12 4.04
N ASP A 135 -10.90 1.26 3.44
CA ASP A 135 -10.98 1.45 1.99
C ASP A 135 -10.04 0.50 1.24
N ARG A 136 -8.84 0.26 1.78
CA ARG A 136 -7.92 -0.76 1.26
C ARG A 136 -8.58 -2.14 1.23
N LYS A 137 -9.14 -2.59 2.36
CA LYS A 137 -9.79 -3.91 2.44
C LYS A 137 -10.95 -4.03 1.44
N ASN A 138 -11.70 -2.95 1.23
CA ASN A 138 -12.79 -2.92 0.26
C ASN A 138 -12.27 -2.98 -1.19
N CYS A 139 -11.19 -2.26 -1.50
CA CYS A 139 -10.53 -2.31 -2.81
C CYS A 139 -9.99 -3.72 -3.10
N ASP A 140 -9.28 -4.32 -2.14
CA ASP A 140 -8.77 -5.69 -2.26
C ASP A 140 -9.92 -6.68 -2.49
N ARG A 141 -11.01 -6.57 -1.73
CA ARG A 141 -12.19 -7.45 -1.84
C ARG A 141 -12.94 -7.28 -3.17
N ALA A 142 -13.08 -6.06 -3.67
CA ALA A 142 -13.73 -5.79 -4.96
C ALA A 142 -12.90 -6.36 -6.12
N MET A 143 -11.57 -6.24 -6.05
CA MET A 143 -10.66 -6.78 -7.05
C MET A 143 -10.63 -8.32 -7.03
N ILE A 144 -10.62 -8.90 -5.84
CA ILE A 144 -10.85 -10.33 -5.57
C ILE A 144 -12.17 -10.75 -6.24
N SER A 145 -13.29 -10.09 -5.92
CA SER A 145 -14.60 -10.45 -6.48
C SER A 145 -14.67 -10.35 -8.01
N MET A 146 -13.98 -9.38 -8.63
CA MET A 146 -13.93 -9.25 -10.09
C MET A 146 -13.04 -10.31 -10.75
N ASN A 147 -11.94 -10.70 -10.10
CA ASN A 147 -11.05 -11.76 -10.57
C ASN A 147 -11.62 -13.16 -10.33
N PHE A 148 -12.53 -13.32 -9.37
CA PHE A 148 -13.13 -14.59 -8.97
C PHE A 148 -14.45 -14.92 -9.65
N ASN A 149 -14.82 -14.21 -10.71
CA ASN A 149 -15.96 -14.56 -11.58
C ASN A 149 -15.69 -15.82 -12.44
N GLY A 150 -15.12 -16.87 -11.84
CA GLY A 150 -14.95 -18.19 -12.47
C GLY A 150 -13.79 -19.06 -11.98
N ILE A 151 -12.95 -18.60 -11.05
CA ILE A 151 -11.80 -19.38 -10.53
C ILE A 151 -11.88 -19.48 -9.01
N ASP A 152 -11.58 -20.65 -8.45
CA ASP A 152 -11.50 -20.87 -7.01
C ASP A 152 -10.39 -20.00 -6.38
N PRO A 153 -10.70 -19.13 -5.40
CA PRO A 153 -9.72 -18.35 -4.67
C PRO A 153 -8.54 -19.16 -4.14
N LEU A 154 -8.80 -20.35 -3.62
CA LEU A 154 -7.75 -21.21 -3.08
C LEU A 154 -6.72 -21.56 -4.16
N PHE A 155 -7.16 -21.86 -5.38
CA PHE A 155 -6.30 -22.22 -6.50
C PHE A 155 -5.33 -21.09 -6.89
N MET A 156 -5.81 -19.85 -6.93
CA MET A 156 -4.98 -18.69 -7.26
C MET A 156 -3.95 -18.41 -6.16
N TYR A 157 -4.35 -18.48 -4.89
CA TYR A 157 -3.42 -18.34 -3.77
C TYR A 157 -2.36 -19.44 -3.79
N THR A 158 -2.75 -20.70 -4.03
CA THR A 158 -1.80 -21.81 -4.16
C THR A 158 -0.82 -21.58 -5.31
N ARG A 159 -1.29 -21.07 -6.45
CA ARG A 159 -0.43 -20.82 -7.63
C ARG A 159 0.55 -19.67 -7.40
N LEU A 160 0.09 -18.56 -6.82
CA LEU A 160 0.93 -17.42 -6.47
C LEU A 160 1.97 -17.78 -5.41
N LEU A 161 1.56 -18.52 -4.38
CA LEU A 161 2.46 -19.03 -3.35
C LEU A 161 3.54 -19.93 -3.97
N LYS A 162 3.13 -20.88 -4.83
CA LYS A 162 4.06 -21.77 -5.54
C LYS A 162 5.05 -20.98 -6.40
N GLU A 163 4.58 -20.00 -7.16
CA GLU A 163 5.43 -19.19 -8.04
C GLU A 163 6.38 -18.28 -7.25
N ALA A 164 5.93 -17.70 -6.13
CA ALA A 164 6.77 -16.92 -5.24
C ALA A 164 7.89 -17.78 -4.63
N LEU A 165 7.55 -18.97 -4.11
CA LEU A 165 8.53 -19.90 -3.53
C LEU A 165 9.56 -20.38 -4.55
N LEU A 166 9.14 -20.65 -5.79
CA LEU A 166 10.04 -21.14 -6.85
C LEU A 166 10.96 -20.05 -7.43
N ASN A 167 10.59 -18.78 -7.31
CA ASN A 167 11.35 -17.65 -7.84
C ASN A 167 12.21 -16.94 -6.78
N MET A 168 12.21 -17.43 -5.54
CA MET A 168 13.20 -16.99 -4.55
C MET A 168 14.58 -17.46 -5.02
N GLU A 169 15.51 -16.54 -5.25
CA GLU A 169 16.91 -16.87 -5.50
C GLU A 169 17.45 -17.59 -4.25
N ASP A 170 17.57 -18.91 -4.38
CA ASP A 170 17.89 -19.85 -3.31
C ASP A 170 19.38 -19.68 -2.95
N ASP A 171 19.68 -18.99 -1.85
CA ASP A 171 21.03 -19.00 -1.26
C ASP A 171 21.06 -19.53 0.17
N ASP A 172 19.92 -19.95 0.75
CA ASP A 172 19.96 -20.51 2.10
C ASP A 172 18.84 -21.51 2.37
N THR A 173 19.25 -22.77 2.56
CA THR A 173 18.51 -23.82 3.27
C THR A 173 17.84 -23.37 4.60
N ASN A 174 18.16 -22.18 5.11
CA ASN A 174 17.49 -21.55 6.24
C ASN A 174 16.05 -21.12 5.95
N SER A 175 15.69 -20.68 4.73
CA SER A 175 14.34 -20.15 4.49
C SER A 175 13.23 -21.20 4.60
N ILE A 176 13.47 -22.41 4.08
CA ILE A 176 12.53 -23.52 4.25
C ILE A 176 12.46 -24.00 5.70
N LYS A 177 13.58 -23.89 6.43
CA LYS A 177 13.69 -24.27 7.83
C LYS A 177 12.97 -23.29 8.76
N GLU A 178 13.10 -21.99 8.52
CA GLU A 178 12.35 -20.95 9.22
C GLU A 178 10.84 -21.10 8.99
N LEU A 179 10.44 -21.46 7.76
CA LEU A 179 9.04 -21.74 7.43
C LEU A 179 8.51 -22.96 8.19
N THR A 180 9.25 -24.07 8.22
CA THR A 180 8.83 -25.26 8.97
C THR A 180 8.82 -25.04 10.48
N GLU A 181 9.79 -24.28 11.02
CA GLU A 181 9.81 -23.88 12.43
C GLU A 181 8.62 -22.99 12.78
N TYR A 182 8.27 -22.02 11.94
CA TYR A 182 7.08 -21.19 12.11
C TYR A 182 5.79 -22.03 12.14
N CYS A 183 5.64 -22.95 11.18
CA CYS A 183 4.48 -23.85 11.12
C CYS A 183 4.38 -24.75 12.36
N ASP A 184 5.51 -25.27 12.87
CA ASP A 184 5.53 -26.11 14.07
C ASP A 184 5.16 -25.31 15.34
N GLN A 185 5.45 -24.02 15.39
CA GLN A 185 5.08 -23.12 16.49
C GLN A 185 3.59 -22.75 16.52
N GLN A 186 2.89 -22.77 15.38
CA GLN A 186 1.46 -22.46 15.33
C GLN A 186 0.58 -23.60 15.87
N GLY A 187 1.09 -24.84 15.94
CA GLY A 187 0.41 -25.97 16.59
C GLY A 187 -0.81 -26.55 15.86
N ASP A 188 -1.34 -25.85 14.86
CA ASP A 188 -2.54 -26.25 14.10
C ASP A 188 -2.25 -27.11 12.86
N ILE A 189 -0.98 -27.33 12.52
CA ILE A 189 -0.55 -28.04 11.32
C ILE A 189 0.09 -29.38 11.69
N ASP A 190 -0.31 -30.45 11.01
CA ASP A 190 0.23 -31.79 11.22
C ASP A 190 1.74 -31.83 10.95
N LYS A 191 2.52 -32.32 11.93
CA LYS A 191 3.99 -32.40 11.83
C LYS A 191 4.47 -33.33 10.71
N GLY A 192 3.66 -34.32 10.31
CA GLY A 192 3.95 -35.22 9.20
C GLY A 192 3.91 -34.48 7.86
N GLU A 193 2.89 -33.64 7.65
CA GLU A 193 2.75 -32.80 6.47
C GLU A 193 3.86 -31.74 6.37
N ILE A 194 4.25 -31.11 7.50
CA ILE A 194 5.37 -30.16 7.54
C ILE A 194 6.68 -30.82 7.07
N LYS A 195 6.99 -32.01 7.60
CA LYS A 195 8.19 -32.78 7.21
C LYS A 195 8.17 -33.25 5.77
N LYS A 196 6.98 -33.51 5.22
CA LYS A 196 6.82 -33.91 3.83
C LYS A 196 7.15 -32.75 2.89
N ILE A 197 6.64 -31.55 3.19
CA ILE A 197 6.93 -30.32 2.43
C ILE A 197 8.44 -30.01 2.44
N GLU A 198 9.08 -30.10 3.60
CA GLU A 198 10.53 -29.86 3.71
C GLU A 198 11.35 -30.80 2.84
N ARG A 199 10.97 -32.09 2.81
CA ARG A 199 11.65 -33.10 2.00
C ARG A 199 11.45 -32.84 0.51
N GLU A 200 10.20 -32.63 0.09
CA GLU A 200 9.87 -32.39 -1.32
C GLU A 200 10.56 -31.12 -1.84
N TYR A 201 10.65 -30.06 -1.02
CA TYR A 201 11.39 -28.84 -1.39
C TYR A 201 12.88 -29.11 -1.62
N ARG A 202 13.53 -29.85 -0.71
CA ARG A 202 14.97 -30.19 -0.83
C ARG A 202 15.24 -31.10 -2.03
N ASP A 203 14.33 -32.02 -2.34
CA ASP A 203 14.47 -32.92 -3.49
C ASP A 203 14.37 -32.17 -4.83
N HIS A 204 13.58 -31.09 -4.90
CA HIS A 204 13.44 -30.26 -6.10
C HIS A 204 14.60 -29.28 -6.34
N GLN A 205 15.33 -28.88 -5.30
CA GLN A 205 16.54 -28.04 -5.43
C GLN A 205 17.78 -28.85 -5.86
N ALA A 206 17.74 -30.18 -5.72
CA ALA A 206 18.84 -31.08 -6.07
C ALA A 206 18.77 -31.66 -7.51
N SER A 207 17.74 -31.32 -8.29
CA SER A 207 17.53 -31.74 -9.70
C SER A 207 17.68 -30.59 -10.68
#